data_AF-A0A0F8D2D4-F1
#
_entry.id   AF-A0A0F8D2D4-F1
#
_cell.length_a   1.000
_cell.length_b   1.000
_cell.length_c   1.000
_cell.angle_alpha   90.00
_cell.angle_beta   90.00
_cell.angle_gamma   90.00
#
_symmetry.space_group_name_H-M   'P 1'
#
loop_
_entity.id
_entity.type
_entity.pdbx_description
1 polymer ?
#
loop_
_entity_poly.entity_id
_entity_poly.type
_entity_poly.pdbx_seq_one_letter_code
_entity_poly.pdbx_strand_id
1 'polypeptide(L)'
;MLDKQKEIECELFEIYNKNLERFFSQIKFMFVIFGFYTLTFSNVYGKLNIHAFDNVPIISTYSLLACLLFIGIALIVPFSQLVLPKERKFKQMESSIQFREEDELKAHNKRLYIIVKQQENYYIFSFLLILLSLSFFCSYFIPFAICISITVFTISILYYLTFSEWIKKENACIKRMQPREG
;
A
#
# COMPACT_ATOMS: atom_id res chain seq x y z
N MET A 1 -15.01 -4.54 32.22
CA MET A 1 -14.19 -3.66 31.35
C MET A 1 -13.22 -4.48 30.52
N LEU A 2 -12.63 -5.53 31.09
CA LEU A 2 -11.85 -6.57 30.43
C LEU A 2 -12.43 -7.12 29.11
N ASP A 3 -13.72 -7.44 29.04
CA ASP A 3 -14.33 -8.02 27.83
C ASP A 3 -14.29 -7.06 26.62
N LYS A 4 -14.51 -5.76 26.85
CA LYS A 4 -14.37 -4.73 25.81
C LYS A 4 -12.92 -4.59 25.32
N GLN A 5 -11.93 -4.72 26.20
CA GLN A 5 -10.52 -4.65 25.80
C GLN A 5 -10.08 -5.87 24.98
N LYS A 6 -10.64 -7.05 25.27
CA LYS A 6 -10.40 -8.28 24.50
C LYS A 6 -11.07 -8.24 23.13
N GLU A 7 -12.25 -7.62 23.03
CA GLU A 7 -12.93 -7.38 21.76
C GLU A 7 -12.10 -6.44 20.86
N ILE A 8 -11.63 -5.31 21.41
CA ILE A 8 -10.74 -4.37 20.72
C ILE A 8 -9.44 -5.04 20.25
N GLU A 9 -8.85 -5.91 21.08
CA GLU A 9 -7.67 -6.68 20.69
C GLU A 9 -7.96 -7.59 19.49
N CYS A 10 -9.09 -8.30 19.49
CA CYS A 10 -9.49 -9.16 18.38
C CYS A 10 -9.70 -8.37 17.08
N GLU A 11 -10.40 -7.24 17.14
CA GLU A 11 -10.59 -6.35 15.98
C GLU A 11 -9.26 -5.83 15.43
N LEU A 12 -8.37 -5.36 16.32
CA LEU A 12 -7.04 -4.88 15.92
C LEU A 12 -6.21 -5.97 15.24
N PHE A 13 -6.25 -7.21 15.74
CA PHE A 13 -5.56 -8.34 15.12
C PHE A 13 -6.18 -8.72 13.76
N GLU A 14 -7.49 -8.63 13.61
CA GLU A 14 -8.15 -8.87 12.32
C GLU A 14 -7.72 -7.83 11.28
N ILE A 15 -7.71 -6.55 11.66
CA ILE A 15 -7.23 -5.46 10.79
C ILE A 15 -5.74 -5.66 10.44
N TYR A 16 -4.92 -6.02 11.43
CA TYR A 16 -3.50 -6.31 11.23
C TYR A 16 -3.28 -7.44 10.21
N ASN A 17 -3.98 -8.57 10.35
CA ASN A 17 -3.87 -9.69 9.41
C ASN A 17 -4.33 -9.31 8.01
N LYS A 18 -5.44 -8.57 7.91
CA LYS A 18 -5.93 -8.06 6.62
C LYS A 18 -4.93 -7.12 5.95
N ASN A 19 -4.24 -6.29 6.72
CA ASN A 19 -3.20 -5.40 6.20
C ASN A 19 -1.96 -6.20 5.72
N LEU A 20 -1.59 -7.28 6.42
CA LEU A 20 -0.55 -8.19 5.94
C LEU A 20 -0.92 -8.85 4.60
N GLU A 21 -2.15 -9.33 4.45
CA GLU A 21 -2.62 -9.89 3.17
C GLU A 21 -2.53 -8.86 2.03
N ARG A 22 -2.91 -7.61 2.30
CA ARG A 22 -2.75 -6.50 1.34
C ARG A 22 -1.30 -6.27 0.96
N PHE A 23 -0.37 -6.30 1.91
CA PHE A 23 1.06 -6.17 1.62
C PHE A 23 1.60 -7.33 0.77
N PHE A 24 1.17 -8.58 1.05
CA PHE A 24 1.51 -9.72 0.20
C PHE A 24 0.97 -9.54 -1.23
N SER A 25 -0.26 -9.06 -1.38
CA SER A 25 -0.84 -8.74 -2.68
C SER A 25 -0.06 -7.64 -3.40
N GLN A 26 0.38 -6.61 -2.66
CA GLN A 26 1.18 -5.51 -3.21
C GLN A 26 2.56 -5.97 -3.69
N ILE A 27 3.20 -6.88 -2.95
CA ILE A 27 4.47 -7.49 -3.38
C ILE A 27 4.27 -8.27 -4.69
N LYS A 28 3.22 -9.11 -4.78
CA LYS A 28 2.90 -9.82 -6.03
C LYS A 28 2.69 -8.85 -7.18
N PHE A 29 1.96 -7.76 -6.95
CA PHE A 29 1.74 -6.72 -7.95
C PHE A 29 3.06 -6.06 -8.40
N MET A 30 3.98 -5.78 -7.48
CA MET A 30 5.31 -5.25 -7.83
C MET A 30 6.13 -6.23 -8.68
N PHE A 31 6.08 -7.53 -8.41
CA PHE A 31 6.73 -8.53 -9.26
C PHE A 31 6.16 -8.55 -10.69
N VAL A 32 4.85 -8.38 -10.85
CA VAL A 32 4.23 -8.25 -12.18
C VAL A 32 4.74 -7.00 -12.91
N ILE A 33 4.82 -5.86 -12.22
CA ILE A 33 5.36 -4.62 -12.79
C ILE A 33 6.84 -4.81 -13.19
N PHE A 34 7.63 -5.48 -12.35
CA PHE A 34 9.03 -5.75 -12.65
C PHE A 34 9.19 -6.66 -13.88
N GLY A 35 8.35 -7.70 -14.00
CA GLY A 35 8.27 -8.53 -15.21
C GLY A 35 7.92 -7.71 -16.46
N PHE A 36 6.98 -6.78 -16.34
CA PHE A 36 6.60 -5.88 -17.42
C PHE A 36 7.75 -4.95 -17.84
N TYR A 37 8.47 -4.37 -16.86
CA TYR A 37 9.64 -3.52 -17.14
C TYR A 37 10.75 -4.30 -17.84
N THR A 38 11.10 -5.48 -17.33
CA THR A 38 12.16 -6.33 -17.91
C THR A 38 11.82 -6.78 -19.33
N LEU A 39 10.58 -7.19 -19.60
CA LEU A 39 10.12 -7.53 -20.96
C LEU A 39 10.19 -6.33 -21.90
N THR A 40 9.74 -5.16 -21.45
CA THR A 40 9.77 -3.94 -22.28
C THR A 40 11.21 -3.54 -22.59
N PHE A 41 12.11 -3.55 -21.60
CA PHE A 41 13.52 -3.27 -21.83
C PHE A 41 14.18 -4.32 -22.73
N SER A 42 13.87 -5.60 -22.54
CA SER A 42 14.38 -6.67 -23.41
C SER A 42 13.88 -6.54 -24.85
N ASN A 43 12.69 -5.98 -25.09
CA ASN A 43 12.19 -5.75 -26.45
C ASN A 43 12.76 -4.47 -27.07
N VAL A 44 12.86 -3.39 -26.29
CA VAL A 44 13.37 -2.09 -26.77
C VAL A 44 14.89 -2.13 -26.99
N TYR A 45 15.61 -2.85 -26.12
CA TYR A 45 17.07 -2.93 -26.11
C TYR A 45 17.61 -4.34 -26.39
N GLY A 46 16.76 -5.27 -26.85
CA GLY A 46 17.11 -6.69 -27.07
C GLY A 46 18.24 -6.93 -28.07
N LYS A 47 18.54 -5.94 -28.90
CA LYS A 47 19.88 -5.79 -29.47
C LYS A 47 20.64 -4.86 -28.52
N LEU A 48 21.39 -5.42 -27.57
CA LEU A 48 22.30 -4.71 -26.65
C LEU A 48 23.42 -4.01 -27.44
N ASN A 49 23.03 -3.06 -28.30
CA ASN A 49 23.94 -2.21 -29.02
C ASN A 49 24.21 -1.05 -28.08
N ILE A 50 25.40 -1.02 -27.49
CA ILE A 50 25.82 -0.01 -26.51
C ILE A 50 25.64 1.41 -27.09
N HIS A 51 25.72 1.55 -28.41
CA HIS A 51 25.43 2.78 -29.17
C HIS A 51 23.95 3.23 -29.18
N ALA A 52 23.01 2.41 -28.70
CA ALA A 52 21.61 2.84 -28.54
C ALA A 52 21.48 3.88 -27.42
N PHE A 53 22.36 3.84 -26.40
CA PHE A 53 22.37 4.82 -25.31
C PHE A 53 22.96 6.18 -25.71
N ASP A 54 23.76 6.25 -26.80
CA ASP A 54 24.35 7.49 -27.29
C ASP A 54 23.31 8.44 -27.92
N ASN A 55 22.19 7.90 -28.42
CA ASN A 55 21.13 8.65 -29.11
C ASN A 55 19.87 8.88 -28.25
N VAL A 56 19.85 8.40 -27.01
CA VAL A 56 18.69 8.57 -26.12
C VAL A 56 18.77 9.95 -25.46
N PRO A 57 17.71 10.78 -25.54
CA PRO A 57 17.72 12.09 -24.90
C PRO A 57 17.95 11.93 -23.39
N ILE A 58 18.85 12.75 -22.83
CA ILE A 58 19.29 12.72 -21.43
C ILE A 58 18.11 12.63 -20.44
N ILE A 59 16.98 13.29 -20.75
CA ILE A 59 15.73 13.28 -19.96
C ILE A 59 15.16 11.86 -19.81
N SER A 60 15.28 11.03 -20.84
CA SER A 60 14.75 9.67 -20.90
C SER A 60 15.55 8.72 -19.99
N THR A 61 16.87 8.89 -19.89
CA THR A 61 17.74 8.10 -18.99
C THR A 61 17.47 8.42 -17.51
N TYR A 62 17.27 9.70 -17.15
CA TYR A 62 16.88 10.08 -15.78
C TYR A 62 15.50 9.53 -15.39
N SER A 63 14.57 9.51 -16.34
CA SER A 63 13.24 8.92 -16.14
C SER A 63 13.32 7.43 -15.79
N LEU A 64 14.19 6.70 -16.49
CA LEU A 64 14.41 5.27 -16.29
C LEU A 64 15.08 4.98 -14.94
N LEU A 65 16.09 5.77 -14.57
CA LEU A 65 16.75 5.69 -13.27
C LEU A 65 15.77 5.99 -12.12
N ALA A 66 14.94 7.05 -12.27
CA ALA A 66 13.93 7.42 -11.29
C ALA A 66 12.89 6.30 -11.10
N CYS A 67 12.42 5.70 -12.19
CA CYS A 67 11.54 4.54 -12.15
C CYS A 67 12.13 3.38 -11.32
N LEU A 68 13.38 2.97 -11.62
CA LEU A 68 14.06 1.90 -10.89
C LEU A 68 14.27 2.23 -9.41
N LEU A 69 14.57 3.49 -9.10
CA LEU A 69 14.73 3.97 -7.72
C LEU A 69 13.40 3.90 -6.96
N PHE A 70 12.30 4.39 -7.54
CA PHE A 70 11.00 4.39 -6.87
C PHE A 70 10.43 2.99 -6.67
N ILE A 71 10.56 2.09 -7.65
CA ILE A 71 10.14 0.69 -7.46
C ILE A 71 11.01 -0.03 -6.44
N GLY A 72 12.32 0.26 -6.39
CA GLY A 72 13.24 -0.28 -5.39
C GLY A 72 12.87 0.14 -3.96
N ILE A 73 12.63 1.43 -3.74
CA ILE A 73 12.18 1.94 -2.44
C ILE A 73 10.79 1.37 -2.09
N ALA A 74 9.87 1.30 -3.07
CA ALA A 74 8.54 0.76 -2.86
C ALA A 74 8.56 -0.70 -2.39
N LEU A 75 9.57 -1.48 -2.82
CA LEU A 75 9.80 -2.87 -2.45
C LEU A 75 10.26 -3.00 -0.99
N ILE A 76 11.15 -2.14 -0.50
CA ILE A 76 11.68 -2.23 0.86
C ILE A 76 10.57 -2.04 1.91
N VAL A 77 9.60 -1.17 1.63
CA VAL A 77 8.52 -0.80 2.56
C VAL A 77 7.67 -1.99 3.03
N PRO A 78 7.01 -2.78 2.16
CA PRO A 78 6.20 -3.92 2.59
C PRO A 78 7.05 -5.05 3.21
N PHE A 79 8.28 -5.26 2.75
CA PHE A 79 9.19 -6.24 3.37
C PHE A 79 9.55 -5.86 4.81
N SER A 80 9.67 -4.57 5.13
CA SER A 80 9.89 -4.10 6.50
C SER A 80 8.70 -4.39 7.43
N GLN A 81 7.47 -4.41 6.89
CA GLN A 81 6.23 -4.64 7.64
C GLN A 81 5.89 -6.13 7.78
N LEU A 82 6.48 -6.98 6.94
CA LEU A 82 6.39 -8.44 7.04
C LEU A 82 7.27 -9.02 8.15
N VAL A 83 8.19 -8.23 8.72
CA VAL A 83 8.90 -8.60 9.95
C VAL A 83 7.86 -8.63 11.06
N LEU A 84 7.35 -9.83 11.33
CA LEU A 84 6.32 -10.11 12.34
C LEU A 84 6.60 -9.30 13.61
N PRO A 85 5.64 -8.49 14.10
CA PRO A 85 5.73 -7.96 15.44
C PRO A 85 5.85 -9.17 16.35
N LYS A 86 6.91 -9.17 17.18
CA LYS A 86 7.13 -10.18 18.21
C LYS A 86 5.96 -10.28 19.20
N GLU A 87 5.03 -9.32 19.15
CA GLU A 87 3.82 -9.29 19.96
C GLU A 87 2.77 -10.25 19.41
N ARG A 88 2.92 -11.54 19.72
CA ARG A 88 1.87 -12.54 19.54
C ARG A 88 0.65 -12.18 20.40
N LYS A 89 -0.54 -12.63 19.95
CA LYS A 89 -1.83 -12.58 20.70
C LYS A 89 -1.76 -13.20 22.11
N PHE A 90 -0.66 -13.91 22.41
CA PHE A 90 -0.42 -14.61 23.66
C PHE A 90 0.99 -14.34 24.18
N LYS A 91 1.09 -14.06 25.49
CA LYS A 91 2.39 -14.05 26.19
C LYS A 91 2.82 -15.51 26.32
N GLN A 92 3.84 -15.90 25.58
CA GLN A 92 4.46 -17.22 25.73
C GLN A 92 5.56 -17.09 26.78
N MET A 93 5.26 -17.52 28.01
CA MET A 93 6.30 -17.86 28.98
C MET A 93 6.67 -19.33 28.81
N GLU A 94 7.88 -19.71 29.23
CA GLU A 94 8.57 -20.98 28.96
C GLU A 94 7.72 -22.26 29.14
N SER A 95 6.58 -22.22 29.83
CA SER A 95 5.67 -23.35 30.02
C SER A 95 4.17 -23.04 29.96
N SER A 96 3.72 -21.79 29.71
CA SER A 96 2.27 -21.51 29.63
C SER A 96 1.89 -20.30 28.76
N ILE A 97 0.66 -20.36 28.22
CA ILE A 97 -0.01 -19.28 27.50
C ILE A 97 -0.93 -18.57 28.50
N GLN A 98 -0.61 -17.33 28.86
CA GLN A 98 -1.46 -16.51 29.71
C GLN A 98 -2.12 -15.37 28.92
N PHE A 99 -3.38 -15.08 29.26
CA PHE A 99 -4.05 -13.86 28.84
C PHE A 99 -3.44 -12.67 29.58
N ARG A 100 -3.21 -11.56 28.86
CA ARG A 100 -2.69 -10.32 29.46
C ARG A 100 -3.70 -9.74 30.45
N GLU A 101 -3.20 -9.28 31.60
CA GLU A 101 -3.98 -8.57 32.62
C GLU A 101 -4.43 -7.19 32.13
N GLU A 102 -5.42 -6.58 32.81
CA GLU A 102 -6.23 -5.46 32.30
C GLU A 102 -5.40 -4.21 31.88
N ASP A 103 -4.36 -3.84 32.65
CA ASP A 103 -3.46 -2.72 32.31
C ASP A 103 -2.41 -3.09 31.24
N GLU A 104 -1.87 -4.32 31.26
CA GLU A 104 -0.95 -4.82 30.23
C GLU A 104 -1.65 -4.96 28.87
N LEU A 105 -2.92 -5.36 28.88
CA LEU A 105 -3.78 -5.50 27.71
C LEU A 105 -4.04 -4.13 27.08
N LYS A 106 -4.35 -3.11 27.89
CA LYS A 106 -4.54 -1.74 27.42
C LYS A 106 -3.27 -1.14 26.81
N ALA A 107 -2.11 -1.40 27.42
CA ALA A 107 -0.82 -0.99 26.89
C ALA A 107 -0.48 -1.68 25.57
N HIS A 108 -0.79 -2.98 25.46
CA HIS A 108 -0.62 -3.74 24.23
C HIS A 108 -1.54 -3.25 23.11
N ASN A 109 -2.84 -3.09 23.37
CA ASN A 109 -3.80 -2.59 22.40
C ASN A 109 -3.39 -1.23 21.84
N LYS A 110 -2.85 -0.34 22.69
CA LYS A 110 -2.32 0.96 22.23
C LYS A 110 -1.12 0.81 21.29
N ARG A 111 -0.21 -0.12 21.57
CA ARG A 111 0.94 -0.40 20.68
C ARG A 111 0.48 -1.02 19.37
N LEU A 112 -0.41 -2.01 19.42
CA LEU A 112 -0.96 -2.67 18.25
C LEU A 112 -1.71 -1.68 17.35
N TYR A 113 -2.49 -0.76 17.94
CA TYR A 113 -3.14 0.32 17.20
C TYR A 113 -2.14 1.22 16.46
N ILE A 114 -1.04 1.61 17.11
CA ILE A 114 0.01 2.42 16.46
C ILE A 114 0.63 1.65 15.29
N ILE A 115 0.93 0.35 15.47
CA ILE A 115 1.48 -0.51 14.43
C ILE A 115 0.51 -0.62 13.24
N VAL A 116 -0.77 -0.89 13.48
CA VAL A 116 -1.79 -0.98 12.44
C VAL A 116 -1.90 0.33 11.66
N LYS A 117 -1.93 1.48 12.35
CA LYS A 117 -1.96 2.79 11.70
C LYS A 117 -0.70 3.06 10.87
N GLN A 118 0.45 2.62 11.37
CA GLN A 118 1.71 2.74 10.67
C GLN A 118 1.74 1.86 9.41
N GLN A 119 1.17 0.64 9.47
CA GLN A 119 1.00 -0.24 8.32
C GLN A 119 0.13 0.42 7.23
N GLU A 120 -0.99 1.04 7.59
CA GLU A 120 -1.84 1.73 6.60
C GLU A 120 -1.08 2.87 5.90
N ASN A 121 -0.33 3.67 6.65
CA ASN A 121 0.49 4.74 6.07
C ASN A 121 1.59 4.20 5.15
N TYR A 122 2.28 3.13 5.55
CA TYR A 122 3.30 2.50 4.71
C TYR A 122 2.72 1.88 3.44
N TYR A 123 1.51 1.30 3.52
CA TYR A 123 0.80 0.80 2.36
C TYR A 123 0.51 1.92 1.36
N ILE A 124 -0.07 3.04 1.83
CA ILE A 124 -0.36 4.22 0.99
C ILE A 124 0.94 4.77 0.37
N PHE A 125 1.98 4.90 1.17
CA PHE A 125 3.28 5.41 0.70
C PHE A 125 3.90 4.50 -0.38
N SER A 126 3.94 3.19 -0.15
CA SER A 126 4.45 2.24 -1.15
C SER A 126 3.59 2.24 -2.42
N PHE A 127 2.27 2.37 -2.29
CA PHE A 127 1.38 2.47 -3.45
C PHE A 127 1.65 3.73 -4.29
N LEU A 128 1.85 4.88 -3.64
CA LEU A 128 2.22 6.13 -4.31
C LEU A 128 3.57 6.00 -5.04
N LEU A 129 4.56 5.36 -4.44
CA LEU A 129 5.85 5.10 -5.08
C LEU A 129 5.72 4.21 -6.32
N ILE A 130 4.85 3.20 -6.28
CA ILE A 130 4.56 2.35 -7.45
C ILE A 130 3.93 3.19 -8.57
N LEU A 131 2.97 4.06 -8.27
CA LEU A 131 2.36 4.95 -9.26
C LEU A 131 3.38 5.93 -9.85
N LEU A 132 4.27 6.46 -9.01
CA LEU A 132 5.33 7.35 -9.44
C LEU A 132 6.31 6.63 -10.36
N SER A 133 6.71 5.40 -10.01
CA SER A 133 7.52 4.53 -10.85
C SER A 133 6.89 4.31 -12.22
N LEU A 134 5.60 3.96 -12.28
CA LEU A 134 4.87 3.79 -13.54
C LEU A 134 4.80 5.08 -14.36
N SER A 135 4.62 6.23 -13.71
CA SER A 135 4.61 7.53 -14.38
C SER A 135 5.96 7.84 -15.04
N PHE A 136 7.05 7.61 -14.32
CA PHE A 136 8.42 7.77 -14.81
C PHE A 136 8.79 6.74 -15.88
N PHE A 137 8.22 5.53 -15.80
CA PHE A 137 8.38 4.54 -16.86
C PHE A 137 7.66 4.97 -18.15
N CYS A 138 6.42 5.44 -18.06
CA CYS A 138 5.67 5.91 -19.22
C CYS A 138 6.31 7.15 -19.84
N SER A 139 6.91 8.04 -19.03
CA SER A 139 7.54 9.25 -19.55
C SER A 139 8.85 9.01 -20.30
N TYR A 140 9.38 7.78 -20.26
CA TYR A 140 10.43 7.35 -21.18
C TYR A 140 9.93 7.33 -22.63
N PHE A 141 8.67 6.96 -22.86
CA PHE A 141 8.08 6.80 -24.20
C PHE A 141 7.22 7.98 -24.64
N ILE A 142 6.64 8.72 -23.69
CA ILE A 142 5.66 9.78 -23.92
C ILE A 142 6.13 11.04 -23.16
N PRO A 143 5.85 12.27 -23.61
CA PRO A 143 6.16 13.47 -22.83
C PRO A 143 5.65 13.39 -21.38
N PHE A 144 6.51 13.70 -20.41
CA PHE A 144 6.25 13.61 -18.97
C PHE A 144 4.96 14.31 -18.53
N ALA A 145 4.60 15.43 -19.16
CA ALA A 145 3.37 16.17 -18.90
C ALA A 145 2.10 15.33 -19.13
N ILE A 146 2.09 14.47 -20.15
CA ILE A 146 0.96 13.59 -20.46
C ILE A 146 0.89 12.46 -19.42
N CYS A 147 2.03 11.88 -19.04
CA CYS A 147 2.08 10.81 -18.04
C CYS A 147 1.62 11.28 -16.65
N ILE A 148 2.02 12.48 -16.22
CA ILE A 148 1.51 13.09 -14.99
C ILE A 148 0.02 13.37 -15.12
N SER A 149 -0.43 13.96 -16.23
CA SER A 149 -1.84 14.29 -16.44
C SER A 149 -2.74 13.06 -16.33
N ILE A 150 -2.36 11.94 -16.94
CA ILE A 150 -3.08 10.66 -16.83
C ILE A 150 -3.10 10.18 -15.38
N THR A 151 -1.96 10.24 -14.67
CA THR A 151 -1.88 9.76 -13.29
C THR A 151 -2.76 10.59 -12.35
N VAL A 152 -2.68 11.92 -12.46
CA VAL A 152 -3.50 12.87 -11.68
C VAL A 152 -4.98 12.70 -12.01
N PHE A 153 -5.33 12.53 -13.29
CA PHE A 153 -6.69 12.25 -13.72
C PHE A 153 -7.22 10.94 -13.14
N THR A 154 -6.42 9.87 -13.16
CA THR A 154 -6.81 8.56 -12.63
C THR A 154 -7.02 8.62 -11.11
N ILE A 155 -6.13 9.30 -10.38
CA ILE A 155 -6.28 9.53 -8.93
C ILE A 155 -7.55 10.35 -8.66
N SER A 156 -7.81 11.39 -9.46
CA SER A 156 -8.97 12.26 -9.29
C SER A 156 -10.29 11.52 -9.56
N ILE A 157 -10.34 10.66 -10.58
CA ILE A 157 -11.48 9.80 -10.86
C ILE A 157 -11.68 8.79 -9.74
N LEU A 158 -10.62 8.10 -9.31
CA LEU A 158 -10.72 7.12 -8.23
C LEU A 158 -11.20 7.79 -6.94
N TYR A 159 -10.67 8.97 -6.60
CA TYR A 159 -11.12 9.77 -5.48
C TYR A 159 -12.58 10.16 -5.63
N TYR A 160 -12.99 10.68 -6.80
CA TYR A 160 -14.38 11.04 -7.05
C TYR A 160 -15.32 9.84 -6.93
N LEU A 161 -14.97 8.69 -7.50
CA LEU A 161 -15.78 7.46 -7.45
C LEU A 161 -15.88 6.92 -6.02
N THR A 162 -14.76 6.80 -5.30
CA THR A 162 -14.78 6.32 -3.91
C THR A 162 -15.48 7.28 -2.96
N PHE A 163 -15.26 8.59 -3.11
CA PHE A 163 -15.92 9.61 -2.30
C PHE A 163 -17.41 9.73 -2.63
N SER A 164 -17.80 9.63 -3.90
CA SER A 164 -19.21 9.62 -4.33
C SER A 164 -19.94 8.37 -3.85
N GLU A 165 -19.31 7.20 -3.91
CA GLU A 165 -19.88 5.98 -3.34
C GLU A 165 -19.98 6.04 -1.82
N TRP A 166 -18.97 6.60 -1.14
CA TRP A 166 -19.00 6.80 0.30
C TRP A 166 -20.14 7.74 0.73
N ILE A 167 -20.28 8.90 0.08
CA ILE A 167 -21.41 9.83 0.30
C ILE A 167 -22.76 9.17 0.02
N LYS A 168 -22.88 8.38 -1.06
CA LYS A 168 -24.12 7.64 -1.34
C LYS A 168 -24.45 6.65 -0.23
N LYS A 169 -23.45 5.96 0.31
CA LYS A 169 -23.61 4.97 1.38
C LYS A 169 -24.02 5.64 2.70
N GLU A 170 -23.42 6.79 3.01
CA GLU A 170 -23.73 7.58 4.20
C GLU A 170 -25.15 8.19 4.11
N ASN A 171 -25.51 8.78 2.96
CA ASN A 171 -26.86 9.31 2.71
C ASN A 171 -27.95 8.22 2.73
N ALA A 172 -27.64 7.00 2.26
CA ALA A 172 -28.55 5.86 2.35
C ALA A 172 -28.73 5.34 3.78
N CYS A 173 -27.74 5.56 4.66
CA CYS A 173 -27.83 5.23 6.07
C CYS A 173 -28.69 6.26 6.82
N ILE A 174 -28.48 7.56 6.53
CA ILE A 174 -29.27 8.66 7.11
C ILE A 174 -30.76 8.55 6.72
N LYS A 175 -31.07 8.22 5.46
CA LYS A 175 -32.46 7.99 5.01
C LYS A 175 -33.16 6.82 5.69
N ARG A 176 -32.44 5.83 6.21
CA ARG A 176 -33.04 4.71 6.98
C ARG A 176 -33.28 5.06 8.45
N MET A 177 -32.64 6.12 8.97
CA MET A 177 -32.79 6.57 10.36
C MET A 177 -33.84 7.66 10.52
N GLN A 178 -34.36 8.27 9.44
CA GLN A 178 -35.53 9.12 9.57
C GLN A 178 -36.75 8.25 9.91
N PRO A 179 -37.46 8.54 11.02
CA PRO A 179 -38.73 7.88 11.30
C PRO A 179 -39.65 8.20 10.13
N ARG A 180 -40.36 7.18 9.64
CA ARG A 180 -41.58 7.43 8.85
C ARG A 180 -42.53 8.17 9.77
N GLU A 181 -42.58 9.49 9.66
CA GLU A 181 -43.73 10.24 10.15
C GLU A 181 -44.96 9.68 9.41
N GLY A 182 -45.87 9.13 10.20
CA GLY A 182 -47.15 8.60 9.74
C GLY A 182 -48.15 9.71 9.43
#